data_AF-A0A839E8B7-F1
#
_entry.id   AF-A0A839E8B7-F1
#
_cell.length_a   1.000
_cell.length_b   1.000
_cell.length_c   1.000
_cell.angle_alpha   90.00
_cell.angle_beta   90.00
_cell.angle_gamma   90.00
#
_symmetry.space_group_name_H-M   'P 1'
#
loop_
_entity.id
_entity.type
_entity.pdbx_description
1 polymer ?
#
loop_
_entity_poly.entity_id
_entity_poly.type
_entity_poly.pdbx_seq_one_letter_code
_entity_poly.pdbx_strand_id
1 'polypeptide(L)'
;MFLTRINRLRGDDRGSAMIAVLALAGVTAVIAVTVGSVSVSSLKFSNDVSAGVEARAAAEAGITTAELALRTRTGCSAAGGVFTSTNTPKFRVTVSYDRGSGWVEGCPVREATHVRVQSTGYATRATFSDSRESGGRVVEAVYQYIPQYVEIPFLDPAVYAYTVDGILRRFVLDTADITISADLQIKTGHFVCTNNAQVNGDVILADGYADLTACTITGRVHATDYVRMSNGSVIREDLLTVGDGVVGSNPVVTVSGGSQVRGSVFAGGSVSVLSGPGSRVIGNVTAHRDTATTVSVAAGSTVDGNVLSSGTIQPGGSILGTRSAAVVGLSAPPPPQVPDWTDIPWAVSTTAQFEATSWFQQGFTNRVVWSGSCDFGNHDPRWVALQTYTTPTVIDATGCVGGVVTLNNLKPDIGLQTDIVFFSNSFRFDKLYFASANPTANRKLYFIVPDNTPNSLPTCSGGAGDIYLTNEADFRSTVSAFIYSPCRVRSDRNGFRGQLYGGTIDFDQQAQMTYVPTSPPGIDLSASLPPNLVLNDAFLGERLSIREVSSGG
;
A
#
# COMPACT_ATOMS: atom_id res chain seq x y z
N MET A 1 26.51 113.29 -76.00
CA MET A 1 25.42 114.23 -75.67
C MET A 1 24.23 113.38 -75.22
N PHE A 2 23.81 113.51 -73.95
CA PHE A 2 22.51 113.13 -73.34
C PHE A 2 21.95 111.69 -73.57
N LEU A 3 21.90 110.82 -72.54
CA LEU A 3 20.71 110.50 -71.68
C LEU A 3 19.52 109.94 -72.52
N THR A 4 18.90 108.78 -72.25
CA THR A 4 18.29 108.32 -70.98
C THR A 4 17.70 106.88 -71.10
N ARG A 5 17.79 106.08 -70.02
CA ARG A 5 16.88 105.03 -69.46
C ARG A 5 16.15 104.00 -70.36
N ILE A 6 16.16 102.71 -69.94
CA ILE A 6 15.03 101.98 -69.32
C ILE A 6 15.47 100.62 -68.71
N ASN A 7 15.27 100.53 -67.39
CA ASN A 7 14.91 99.43 -66.47
C ASN A 7 15.38 97.97 -66.59
N ARG A 8 16.04 97.58 -65.49
CA ARG A 8 16.04 96.28 -64.80
C ARG A 8 14.70 95.51 -64.90
N LEU A 9 14.75 94.30 -65.43
CA LEU A 9 13.81 93.23 -65.09
C LEU A 9 14.39 92.42 -63.93
N ARG A 10 13.94 92.71 -62.71
CA ARG A 10 13.94 91.74 -61.61
C ARG A 10 12.78 90.80 -61.88
N GLY A 11 13.07 89.56 -62.29
CA GLY A 11 12.09 88.47 -62.24
C GLY A 11 11.78 88.17 -60.78
N ASP A 12 10.50 88.18 -60.42
CA ASP A 12 10.01 87.84 -59.09
C ASP A 12 10.08 86.30 -58.92
N ASP A 13 11.15 85.78 -58.33
CA ASP A 13 11.30 84.37 -57.91
C ASP A 13 10.45 84.00 -56.68
N ARG A 14 9.42 84.81 -56.37
CA ARG A 14 8.60 84.62 -55.16
C ARG A 14 7.53 83.53 -55.31
N GLY A 15 7.19 83.12 -56.54
CA GLY A 15 6.20 82.06 -56.81
C GLY A 15 6.81 80.65 -56.92
N SER A 16 7.97 80.50 -57.56
CA SER A 16 8.67 79.22 -57.74
C SER A 16 9.29 78.71 -56.44
N ALA A 17 9.80 79.61 -55.60
CA ALA A 17 10.31 79.28 -54.27
C ALA A 17 9.22 78.71 -53.34
N MET A 18 7.96 79.18 -53.45
CA MET A 18 6.88 78.70 -52.59
C MET A 18 6.42 77.29 -52.98
N ILE A 19 6.36 76.98 -54.28
CA ILE A 19 6.02 75.62 -54.76
C ILE A 19 7.13 74.62 -54.42
N ALA A 20 8.40 75.01 -54.55
CA ALA A 20 9.53 74.17 -54.17
C ALA A 20 9.53 73.84 -52.66
N VAL A 21 9.20 74.82 -51.81
CA VAL A 21 9.09 74.62 -50.35
C VAL A 21 7.87 73.76 -49.99
N LEU A 22 6.72 73.94 -50.65
CA LEU A 22 5.54 73.10 -50.43
C LEU A 22 5.75 71.65 -50.89
N ALA A 23 6.42 71.43 -52.03
CA ALA A 23 6.77 70.09 -52.48
C ALA A 23 7.77 69.42 -51.53
N LEU A 24 8.78 70.15 -51.06
CA LEU A 24 9.74 69.65 -50.08
C LEU A 24 9.05 69.33 -48.74
N ALA A 25 8.15 70.21 -48.26
CA ALA A 25 7.36 69.99 -47.05
C ALA A 25 6.39 68.80 -47.18
N GLY A 26 5.83 68.58 -48.37
CA GLY A 26 4.98 67.42 -48.66
C GLY A 26 5.78 66.11 -48.63
N VAL A 27 6.96 66.08 -49.25
CA VAL A 27 7.84 64.91 -49.25
C VAL A 27 8.35 64.61 -47.84
N THR A 28 8.78 65.61 -47.07
CA THR A 28 9.20 65.40 -45.68
C THR A 28 8.05 64.96 -44.78
N ALA A 29 6.83 65.44 -45.01
CA ALA A 29 5.65 64.97 -44.28
C ALA A 29 5.32 63.50 -44.57
N VAL A 30 5.38 63.07 -45.84
CA VAL A 30 5.17 61.66 -46.22
C VAL A 30 6.24 60.76 -45.63
N ILE A 31 7.51 61.18 -45.66
CA ILE A 31 8.63 60.45 -45.03
C ILE A 31 8.44 60.37 -43.50
N ALA A 32 8.07 61.47 -42.85
CA ALA A 32 7.83 61.49 -41.41
C ALA A 32 6.68 60.56 -40.99
N VAL A 33 5.58 60.52 -41.76
CA VAL A 33 4.44 59.62 -41.50
C VAL A 33 4.82 58.15 -41.73
N THR A 34 5.55 57.84 -42.81
CA THR A 34 5.99 56.47 -43.08
C THR A 34 6.98 55.97 -42.03
N VAL A 35 8.00 56.76 -41.68
CA VAL A 35 8.95 56.41 -40.60
C VAL A 35 8.23 56.26 -39.28
N GLY A 36 7.31 57.18 -38.94
CA GLY A 36 6.49 57.09 -37.73
C GLY A 36 5.66 55.81 -37.67
N SER A 37 5.02 55.42 -38.78
CA SER A 37 4.23 54.19 -38.88
C SER A 37 5.07 52.93 -38.73
N VAL A 38 6.26 52.89 -39.33
CA VAL A 38 7.20 51.75 -39.23
C VAL A 38 7.77 51.64 -37.81
N SER A 39 8.08 52.77 -37.17
CA SER A 39 8.53 52.79 -35.77
C SER A 39 7.43 52.28 -34.83
N VAL A 40 6.19 52.73 -34.99
CA VAL A 40 5.06 52.25 -34.18
C VAL A 40 4.80 50.76 -34.42
N SER A 41 4.83 50.29 -35.67
CA SER A 41 4.68 48.87 -35.99
C SER A 41 5.80 48.01 -35.41
N SER A 42 7.05 48.48 -35.48
CA SER A 42 8.22 47.80 -34.91
C SER A 42 8.16 47.74 -33.38
N LEU A 43 7.74 48.83 -32.74
CA LEU A 43 7.52 48.89 -31.29
C LEU A 43 6.39 47.96 -30.85
N LYS A 44 5.29 47.93 -31.61
CA LYS A 44 4.17 47.01 -31.37
C LYS A 44 4.62 45.56 -31.43
N PHE A 45 5.26 45.17 -32.53
CA PHE A 45 5.78 43.81 -32.71
C PHE A 45 6.78 43.43 -31.60
N SER A 46 7.71 44.33 -31.26
CA SER A 46 8.70 44.07 -30.21
C SER A 46 8.07 43.92 -28.83
N ASN A 47 7.05 44.72 -28.51
CA ASN A 47 6.30 44.61 -27.27
C ASN A 47 5.49 43.31 -27.21
N ASP A 48 4.84 42.93 -28.31
CA ASP A 48 4.03 41.70 -28.39
C ASP A 48 4.91 40.44 -28.27
N VAL A 49 6.08 40.43 -28.92
CA VAL A 49 7.06 39.32 -28.77
C VAL A 49 7.60 39.25 -27.35
N SER A 50 7.97 40.39 -26.76
CA SER A 50 8.47 40.44 -25.37
C SER A 50 7.40 39.97 -24.37
N ALA A 51 6.16 40.40 -24.56
CA ALA A 51 5.02 39.97 -23.75
C ALA A 51 4.75 38.47 -23.94
N GLY A 52 4.89 37.92 -25.14
CA GLY A 52 4.75 36.49 -25.41
C GLY A 52 5.79 35.65 -24.68
N VAL A 53 7.05 36.07 -24.67
CA VAL A 53 8.14 35.39 -23.92
C VAL A 53 7.87 35.45 -22.42
N GLU A 54 7.43 36.59 -21.91
CA GLU A 54 7.09 36.78 -20.50
C GLU A 54 5.90 35.89 -20.07
N ALA A 55 4.83 35.87 -20.87
CA ALA A 55 3.66 35.04 -20.64
C ALA A 55 4.03 33.54 -20.64
N ARG A 56 4.90 33.11 -21.55
CA ARG A 56 5.39 31.73 -21.59
C ARG A 56 6.24 31.38 -20.36
N ALA A 57 7.16 32.25 -19.97
CA ALA A 57 7.95 32.06 -18.76
C ALA A 57 7.07 31.98 -17.51
N ALA A 58 6.01 32.81 -17.44
CA ALA A 58 5.03 32.75 -16.36
C ALA A 58 4.22 31.43 -16.37
N ALA A 59 3.87 30.92 -17.55
CA ALA A 59 3.20 29.64 -17.69
C ALA A 59 4.09 28.48 -17.22
N GLU A 60 5.36 28.46 -17.61
CA GLU A 60 6.34 27.47 -17.17
C GLU A 60 6.57 27.53 -15.65
N ALA A 61 6.63 28.73 -15.05
CA ALA A 61 6.68 28.89 -13.60
C ALA A 61 5.45 28.32 -12.88
N GLY A 62 4.26 28.46 -13.48
CA GLY A 62 3.03 27.83 -13.00
C GLY A 62 3.12 26.30 -13.02
N ILE A 63 3.67 25.70 -14.08
CA ILE A 63 3.90 24.25 -14.16
C ILE A 63 4.81 23.79 -13.02
N THR A 64 5.92 24.48 -12.77
CA THR A 64 6.84 24.15 -11.67
C THR A 64 6.16 24.26 -10.30
N THR A 65 5.29 25.26 -10.11
CA THR A 65 4.54 25.44 -8.86
C THR A 65 3.58 24.28 -8.61
N ALA A 66 2.83 23.87 -9.65
CA ALA A 66 1.92 22.74 -9.56
C ALA A 66 2.69 21.41 -9.39
N GLU A 67 3.82 21.25 -10.07
CA GLU A 67 4.70 20.09 -9.88
C GLU A 67 5.17 19.97 -8.42
N LEU A 68 5.65 21.07 -7.83
CA LEU A 68 6.06 21.08 -6.43
C LEU A 68 4.89 20.76 -5.49
N ALA A 69 3.72 21.33 -5.75
CA ALA A 69 2.53 21.06 -4.95
C ALA A 69 2.05 19.60 -5.08
N LEU A 70 2.13 19.01 -6.27
CA LEU A 70 1.81 17.60 -6.52
C LEU A 70 2.82 16.63 -5.90
N ARG A 71 4.04 17.09 -5.60
CA ARG A 71 5.05 16.32 -4.83
C ARG A 71 4.82 16.40 -3.31
N THR A 72 3.86 17.20 -2.83
CA THR A 72 3.55 17.37 -1.41
C THR A 72 2.16 16.83 -1.07
N ARG A 73 2.04 16.08 0.05
CA ARG A 73 0.85 15.30 0.46
C ARG A 73 -0.49 16.04 0.38
N THR A 74 -0.51 17.33 0.71
CA THR A 74 -1.75 18.14 0.72
C THR A 74 -1.73 19.29 -0.28
N GLY A 75 -0.65 19.43 -1.07
CA GLY A 75 -0.45 20.60 -1.92
C GLY A 75 -1.53 20.76 -2.97
N CYS A 76 -1.94 19.67 -3.62
CA CYS A 76 -3.03 19.71 -4.60
C CYS A 76 -4.40 19.90 -3.95
N SER A 77 -4.69 19.17 -2.88
CA SER A 77 -6.02 19.20 -2.23
C SER A 77 -6.29 20.53 -1.53
N ALA A 78 -5.27 21.15 -0.91
CA ALA A 78 -5.37 22.48 -0.33
C ALA A 78 -5.67 23.57 -1.38
N ALA A 79 -5.23 23.36 -2.62
CA ALA A 79 -5.50 24.26 -3.75
C ALA A 79 -6.74 23.86 -4.57
N GLY A 80 -7.43 22.76 -4.22
CA GLY A 80 -8.57 22.25 -4.97
C GLY A 80 -8.24 21.92 -6.44
N GLY A 81 -6.98 21.57 -6.75
CA GLY A 81 -6.53 21.30 -8.12
C GLY A 81 -6.31 22.55 -9.00
N VAL A 82 -6.40 23.76 -8.43
CA VAL A 82 -6.20 25.02 -9.17
C VAL A 82 -5.18 25.91 -8.44
N PHE A 83 -4.10 26.28 -9.12
CA PHE A 83 -3.07 27.17 -8.56
C PHE A 83 -3.08 28.51 -9.27
N THR A 84 -3.14 29.60 -8.52
CA THR A 84 -3.14 30.96 -9.09
C THR A 84 -2.10 31.84 -8.43
N SER A 85 -1.35 32.57 -9.24
CA SER A 85 -0.51 33.68 -8.79
C SER A 85 -1.01 34.98 -9.41
N THR A 86 -1.32 35.97 -8.57
CA THR A 86 -1.68 37.33 -8.99
C THR A 86 -0.47 38.26 -9.08
N ASN A 87 0.67 37.87 -8.50
CA ASN A 87 1.92 38.61 -8.50
C ASN A 87 2.83 38.09 -9.61
N THR A 88 3.85 38.86 -10.01
CA THR A 88 4.82 38.41 -11.01
C THR A 88 5.64 37.23 -10.49
N PRO A 89 5.69 36.07 -11.18
CA PRO A 89 5.01 35.73 -12.44
C PRO A 89 3.51 35.41 -12.26
N LYS A 90 2.65 36.05 -13.08
CA LYS A 90 1.19 35.89 -13.01
C LYS A 90 0.76 34.67 -13.83
N PHE A 91 0.12 33.70 -13.19
CA PHE A 91 -0.33 32.45 -13.84
C PHE A 91 -1.60 31.88 -13.22
N ARG A 92 -2.28 31.02 -13.99
CA ARG A 92 -3.37 30.15 -13.53
C ARG A 92 -3.14 28.73 -14.04
N VAL A 93 -3.09 27.77 -13.13
CA VAL A 93 -2.88 26.35 -13.42
C VAL A 93 -4.12 25.57 -13.08
N THR A 94 -4.49 24.64 -13.96
CA THR A 94 -5.53 23.63 -13.72
C THR A 94 -4.90 22.25 -13.81
N VAL A 95 -5.14 21.42 -12.80
CA VAL A 95 -4.72 20.02 -12.77
C VAL A 95 -5.86 19.12 -13.23
N SER A 96 -5.53 18.13 -14.04
CA SER A 96 -6.43 17.06 -14.43
C SER A 96 -5.70 15.73 -14.41
N TYR A 97 -6.41 14.62 -14.28
CA TYR A 97 -5.84 13.28 -14.29
C TYR A 97 -6.62 12.36 -15.23
N ASP A 98 -6.00 11.27 -15.65
CA ASP A 98 -6.62 10.24 -16.48
C ASP A 98 -6.53 8.86 -15.80
N ARG A 99 -7.62 8.11 -15.84
CA ARG A 99 -7.75 6.72 -15.35
C ARG A 99 -7.77 5.68 -16.48
N GLY A 100 -7.56 6.11 -17.73
CA GLY A 100 -7.70 5.30 -18.95
C GLY A 100 -9.03 5.53 -19.69
N SER A 101 -9.86 6.46 -19.22
CA SER A 101 -11.18 6.79 -19.80
C SER A 101 -11.30 8.26 -20.24
N GLY A 102 -10.21 9.03 -20.19
CA GLY A 102 -10.16 10.45 -20.52
C GLY A 102 -9.87 11.36 -19.32
N TRP A 103 -9.64 12.63 -19.61
CA TRP A 103 -9.21 13.62 -18.63
C TRP A 103 -10.35 14.10 -17.73
N VAL A 104 -10.13 14.04 -16.42
CA VAL A 104 -11.02 14.58 -15.38
C VAL A 104 -10.30 15.69 -14.65
N GLU A 105 -10.94 16.85 -14.47
CA GLU A 105 -10.38 17.96 -13.68
C GLU A 105 -10.38 17.63 -12.18
N GLY A 106 -9.33 18.05 -11.49
CA GLY A 106 -9.13 17.84 -10.06
C GLY A 106 -7.83 17.14 -9.72
N CYS A 107 -7.64 16.87 -8.43
CA CYS A 107 -6.44 16.22 -7.95
C CYS A 107 -6.40 14.73 -8.32
N PRO A 108 -5.21 14.17 -8.63
CA PRO A 108 -5.06 12.76 -8.97
C PRO A 108 -5.60 11.84 -7.87
N VAL A 109 -6.11 10.67 -8.28
CA VAL A 109 -6.55 9.58 -7.38
C VAL A 109 -5.64 8.37 -7.54
N ARG A 110 -5.73 7.38 -6.64
CA ARG A 110 -4.87 6.17 -6.67
C ARG A 110 -4.92 5.39 -8.00
N GLU A 111 -6.02 5.45 -8.74
CA GLU A 111 -6.18 4.79 -10.04
C GLU A 111 -5.70 5.64 -11.22
N ALA A 112 -5.27 6.88 -11.01
CA ALA A 112 -4.76 7.72 -12.07
C ALA A 112 -3.44 7.16 -12.62
N THR A 113 -3.25 7.24 -13.94
CA THR A 113 -2.01 6.83 -14.61
C THR A 113 -1.23 8.01 -15.15
N HIS A 114 -1.92 9.11 -15.42
CA HIS A 114 -1.35 10.32 -15.97
C HIS A 114 -1.93 11.53 -15.23
N VAL A 115 -1.09 12.54 -15.06
CA VAL A 115 -1.48 13.85 -14.56
C VAL A 115 -1.14 14.88 -15.63
N ARG A 116 -2.11 15.72 -15.97
CA ARG A 116 -1.96 16.84 -16.89
C ARG A 116 -2.09 18.14 -16.13
N VAL A 117 -1.07 18.99 -16.31
CA VAL A 117 -0.97 20.32 -15.73
C VAL A 117 -1.07 21.32 -16.88
N GLN A 118 -2.15 22.10 -16.91
CA GLN A 118 -2.33 23.18 -17.88
C GLN A 118 -2.15 24.52 -17.19
N SER A 119 -1.13 25.26 -17.59
CA SER A 119 -0.78 26.56 -17.02
C SER A 119 -0.96 27.67 -18.05
N THR A 120 -1.78 28.66 -17.72
CA THR A 120 -1.91 29.91 -18.48
C THR A 120 -1.09 30.99 -17.80
N GLY A 121 -0.04 31.45 -18.46
CA GLY A 121 0.78 32.57 -18.00
C GLY A 121 0.37 33.89 -18.64
N TYR A 122 0.49 34.98 -17.88
CA TYR A 122 0.09 36.32 -18.29
C TYR A 122 1.29 37.26 -18.24
N ALA A 123 1.48 38.06 -19.28
CA ALA A 123 2.46 39.14 -19.28
C ALA A 123 2.00 40.29 -18.35
N THR A 124 2.94 40.90 -17.63
CA THR A 124 2.67 42.09 -16.82
C THR A 124 2.70 43.38 -17.62
N ARG A 125 3.34 43.36 -18.80
CA ARG A 125 3.40 44.48 -19.74
C ARG A 125 2.08 44.67 -20.47
N ALA A 126 1.66 45.92 -20.64
CA ALA A 126 0.49 46.27 -21.45
C ALA A 126 0.79 46.06 -22.94
N THR A 127 -0.03 45.26 -23.62
CA THR A 127 -0.04 45.12 -25.08
C THR A 127 -0.91 46.21 -25.71
N PHE A 128 -0.62 46.59 -26.96
CA PHE A 128 -1.33 47.66 -27.66
C PHE A 128 -2.78 47.30 -28.06
N SER A 129 -3.17 46.01 -28.01
CA SER A 129 -4.56 45.58 -28.10
C SER A 129 -5.12 45.36 -26.69
N ASP A 130 -6.27 46.00 -26.43
CA ASP A 130 -6.96 45.98 -25.14
C ASP A 130 -7.23 44.58 -24.61
N SER A 131 -6.56 44.28 -23.50
CA SER A 131 -7.03 43.55 -22.31
C SER A 131 -5.83 42.81 -21.72
N ARG A 132 -5.57 43.03 -20.42
CA ARG A 132 -4.48 42.44 -19.61
C ARG A 132 -4.52 40.89 -19.51
N GLU A 133 -5.40 40.26 -20.28
CA GLU A 133 -5.67 38.82 -20.29
C GLU A 133 -5.61 38.21 -21.71
N SER A 134 -5.64 38.99 -22.79
CA SER A 134 -5.66 38.46 -24.18
C SER A 134 -4.28 38.02 -24.72
N GLY A 135 -3.20 38.28 -23.98
CA GLY A 135 -1.84 37.87 -24.34
C GLY A 135 -1.38 36.55 -23.70
N GLY A 136 -2.29 35.79 -23.09
CA GLY A 136 -1.96 34.57 -22.36
C GLY A 136 -1.25 33.52 -23.22
N ARG A 137 -0.30 32.81 -22.63
CA ARG A 137 0.33 31.62 -23.23
C ARG A 137 -0.05 30.42 -22.39
N VAL A 138 -0.58 29.38 -23.03
CA VAL A 138 -0.98 28.15 -22.36
C VAL A 138 0.09 27.10 -22.62
N VAL A 139 0.70 26.62 -21.56
CA VAL A 139 1.65 25.51 -21.60
C VAL A 139 1.01 24.33 -20.87
N GLU A 140 1.03 23.19 -21.55
CA GLU A 140 0.56 21.92 -21.01
C GLU A 140 1.75 21.01 -20.76
N ALA A 141 1.81 20.41 -19.58
CA ALA A 141 2.72 19.32 -19.27
C ALA A 141 1.93 18.08 -18.84
N VAL A 142 2.33 16.93 -19.37
CA VAL A 142 1.77 15.63 -18.99
C VAL A 142 2.86 14.82 -18.31
N TYR A 143 2.53 14.29 -17.15
CA TYR A 143 3.40 13.47 -16.33
C TYR A 143 2.79 12.09 -16.14
N GLN A 144 3.65 11.10 -15.99
CA GLN A 144 3.23 9.80 -15.48
C GLN A 144 2.91 9.91 -13.99
N TYR A 145 1.89 9.18 -13.52
CA TYR A 145 1.56 9.09 -12.09
C TYR A 145 1.97 7.71 -11.59
N ILE A 146 2.92 7.65 -10.66
CA ILE A 146 3.51 6.39 -10.17
C ILE A 146 3.09 6.18 -8.71
N PRO A 147 2.43 5.05 -8.36
CA PRO A 147 2.06 4.75 -6.98
C PRO A 147 3.27 4.68 -6.02
N GLN A 148 3.13 5.33 -4.86
CA GLN A 148 4.06 5.33 -3.74
C GLN A 148 3.47 4.56 -2.55
N TYR A 149 4.32 3.75 -1.93
CA TYR A 149 4.05 3.09 -0.66
C TYR A 149 4.55 3.96 0.50
N VAL A 150 3.74 4.21 1.54
CA VAL A 150 4.06 4.97 2.77
C VAL A 150 3.42 4.27 3.97
N GLU A 151 3.93 4.53 5.17
CA GLU A 151 3.85 3.59 6.29
C GLU A 151 2.43 3.21 6.85
N ILE A 152 2.08 1.90 7.01
CA ILE A 152 1.00 1.33 7.83
C ILE A 152 1.45 1.13 9.29
N PRO A 153 0.65 1.58 10.27
CA PRO A 153 0.82 1.23 11.68
C PRO A 153 0.29 -0.19 12.02
N PHE A 154 0.92 -0.79 13.03
CA PHE A 154 0.59 -1.98 13.85
C PHE A 154 -0.53 -2.93 13.37
N LEU A 155 -0.16 -4.21 13.18
CA LEU A 155 -1.09 -5.32 12.92
C LEU A 155 -0.99 -6.31 14.09
N ASP A 156 -2.12 -6.62 14.73
CA ASP A 156 -2.26 -7.76 15.65
C ASP A 156 -2.76 -8.95 14.82
N PRO A 157 -1.87 -9.84 14.33
CA PRO A 157 -2.27 -10.88 13.39
C PRO A 157 -3.13 -11.95 14.10
N ALA A 158 -4.01 -12.58 13.33
CA ALA A 158 -4.68 -13.78 13.81
C ALA A 158 -3.70 -14.92 14.02
N VAL A 159 -2.73 -15.02 13.13
CA VAL A 159 -1.70 -16.04 13.14
C VAL A 159 -0.36 -15.37 12.86
N TYR A 160 0.54 -15.43 13.85
CA TYR A 160 1.96 -15.14 13.66
C TYR A 160 2.73 -16.45 13.66
N ALA A 161 3.44 -16.73 12.57
CA ALA A 161 4.34 -17.86 12.45
C ALA A 161 5.75 -17.35 12.19
N TYR A 162 6.73 -17.72 13.03
CA TYR A 162 8.11 -17.48 12.67
C TYR A 162 8.48 -18.33 11.44
N THR A 163 8.07 -19.59 11.45
CA THR A 163 8.08 -20.48 10.28
C THR A 163 6.74 -21.20 10.11
N VAL A 164 6.29 -21.42 8.87
CA VAL A 164 5.15 -22.29 8.58
C VAL A 164 5.65 -23.61 7.97
N ASP A 165 5.07 -24.71 8.44
CA ASP A 165 5.27 -26.05 7.87
C ASP A 165 3.94 -26.55 7.28
N GLY A 166 4.04 -27.37 6.23
CA GLY A 166 2.89 -28.00 5.61
C GLY A 166 2.17 -27.19 4.52
N ILE A 167 1.04 -27.76 4.06
CA ILE A 167 0.18 -27.20 3.02
C ILE A 167 -1.21 -27.02 3.61
N LEU A 168 -1.70 -25.78 3.65
CA LEU A 168 -3.03 -25.46 4.15
C LEU A 168 -4.10 -26.01 3.20
N ARG A 169 -4.72 -27.12 3.58
CA ARG A 169 -5.77 -27.81 2.81
C ARG A 169 -7.12 -27.55 3.44
N ARG A 170 -8.05 -26.91 2.71
CA ARG A 170 -9.39 -26.57 3.23
C ARG A 170 -9.36 -25.74 4.52
N PHE A 171 -8.25 -25.05 4.77
CA PHE A 171 -8.09 -24.19 5.93
C PHE A 171 -9.06 -23.01 5.84
N VAL A 172 -9.68 -22.61 6.95
CA VAL A 172 -10.51 -21.40 7.00
C VAL A 172 -10.05 -20.53 8.15
N LEU A 173 -9.53 -19.36 7.82
CA LEU A 173 -9.30 -18.29 8.78
C LEU A 173 -10.36 -17.21 8.57
N ASP A 174 -11.26 -17.11 9.54
CA ASP A 174 -12.34 -16.12 9.56
C ASP A 174 -12.13 -15.13 10.71
N THR A 175 -12.95 -14.08 10.75
CA THR A 175 -12.95 -13.08 11.83
C THR A 175 -14.26 -13.11 12.60
N ALA A 176 -14.21 -12.91 13.91
CA ALA A 176 -15.43 -12.75 14.72
C ALA A 176 -16.13 -11.40 14.50
N ASP A 177 -15.41 -10.41 13.95
CA ASP A 177 -15.92 -9.05 13.71
C ASP A 177 -15.47 -8.59 12.32
N ILE A 178 -16.42 -8.17 11.49
CA ILE A 178 -16.14 -7.72 10.11
C ILE A 178 -15.30 -6.44 10.05
N THR A 179 -15.13 -5.74 11.17
CA THR A 179 -14.32 -4.52 11.27
C THR A 179 -12.84 -4.80 11.53
N ILE A 180 -12.48 -6.04 11.87
CA ILE A 180 -11.09 -6.46 12.07
C ILE A 180 -10.70 -7.51 11.02
N SER A 181 -9.47 -7.40 10.54
CA SER A 181 -8.92 -8.32 9.54
C SER A 181 -8.25 -9.51 10.23
N ALA A 182 -8.49 -10.73 9.74
CA ALA A 182 -7.85 -11.94 10.25
C ALA A 182 -6.52 -12.18 9.52
N ASP A 183 -5.52 -11.35 9.83
CA ASP A 183 -4.25 -11.32 9.10
C ASP A 183 -3.34 -12.50 9.47
N LEU A 184 -2.59 -12.98 8.47
CA LEU A 184 -1.57 -14.01 8.59
C LEU A 184 -0.20 -13.40 8.33
N GLN A 185 0.69 -13.50 9.32
CA GLN A 185 2.07 -13.05 9.23
C GLN A 185 3.03 -14.23 9.34
N ILE A 186 3.93 -14.32 8.36
CA ILE A 186 4.97 -15.36 8.31
C ILE A 186 6.32 -14.67 8.19
N LYS A 187 7.20 -14.86 9.17
CA LYS A 187 8.53 -14.24 9.18
C LYS A 187 9.46 -14.91 8.17
N THR A 188 9.47 -16.24 8.18
CA THR A 188 10.27 -17.08 7.28
C THR A 188 9.44 -18.27 6.77
N GLY A 189 9.61 -18.67 5.52
CA GLY A 189 8.92 -19.82 4.94
C GLY A 189 7.77 -19.44 4.02
N HIS A 190 7.00 -20.46 3.61
CA HIS A 190 6.15 -20.34 2.43
C HIS A 190 4.69 -20.55 2.77
N PHE A 191 3.82 -19.80 2.09
CA PHE A 191 2.38 -19.97 2.21
C PHE A 191 1.85 -20.79 1.04
N VAL A 192 1.57 -22.07 1.29
CA VAL A 192 0.99 -22.96 0.28
C VAL A 192 -0.44 -23.30 0.68
N CYS A 193 -1.41 -22.87 -0.12
CA CYS A 193 -2.81 -23.15 0.14
C CYS A 193 -3.44 -23.95 -1.01
N THR A 194 -4.34 -24.86 -0.66
CA THR A 194 -5.01 -25.75 -1.62
C THR A 194 -6.45 -26.09 -1.20
N ASN A 195 -7.24 -26.61 -2.14
CA ASN A 195 -8.56 -27.22 -1.89
C ASN A 195 -9.58 -26.26 -1.23
N ASN A 196 -9.78 -25.06 -1.77
CA ASN A 196 -10.72 -24.06 -1.29
C ASN A 196 -10.40 -23.52 0.11
N ALA A 197 -9.10 -23.42 0.44
CA ALA A 197 -8.67 -22.72 1.65
C ALA A 197 -9.02 -21.22 1.57
N GLN A 198 -9.36 -20.61 2.71
CA GLN A 198 -9.82 -19.23 2.81
C GLN A 198 -9.11 -18.48 3.92
N VAL A 199 -8.70 -17.25 3.65
CA VAL A 199 -8.14 -16.31 4.63
C VAL A 199 -8.90 -15.00 4.54
N ASN A 200 -9.59 -14.63 5.62
CA ASN A 200 -10.36 -13.40 5.72
C ASN A 200 -9.52 -12.22 6.25
N GLY A 201 -8.38 -11.99 5.59
CA GLY A 201 -7.45 -10.91 5.90
C GLY A 201 -6.27 -10.86 4.94
N ASP A 202 -5.24 -10.10 5.30
CA ASP A 202 -3.99 -9.95 4.57
C ASP A 202 -3.06 -11.15 4.83
N VAL A 203 -2.29 -11.56 3.82
CA VAL A 203 -1.21 -12.55 3.94
C VAL A 203 0.13 -11.87 3.69
N ILE A 204 0.99 -11.84 4.70
CA ILE A 204 2.25 -11.10 4.70
C ILE A 204 3.41 -12.07 4.95
N LEU A 205 4.34 -12.17 3.99
CA LEU A 205 5.46 -13.12 4.01
C LEU A 205 6.79 -12.37 3.93
N ALA A 206 7.44 -12.11 5.06
CA ALA A 206 8.68 -11.33 5.09
C ALA A 206 9.85 -12.02 4.37
N ASP A 207 9.90 -13.34 4.38
CA ASP A 207 10.88 -14.14 3.64
C ASP A 207 10.23 -15.42 3.12
N GLY A 208 9.89 -15.43 1.82
CA GLY A 208 9.27 -16.56 1.14
C GLY A 208 8.21 -16.21 0.10
N TYR A 209 7.56 -17.24 -0.43
CA TYR A 209 6.60 -17.17 -1.53
C TYR A 209 5.19 -17.64 -1.15
N ALA A 210 4.21 -17.29 -1.99
CA ALA A 210 2.84 -17.79 -1.89
C ALA A 210 2.45 -18.63 -3.12
N ASP A 211 2.05 -19.88 -2.90
CA ASP A 211 1.48 -20.77 -3.93
C ASP A 211 0.01 -21.05 -3.62
N LEU A 212 -0.89 -20.45 -4.42
CA LEU A 212 -2.33 -20.47 -4.22
C LEU A 212 -3.03 -21.35 -5.26
N THR A 213 -3.57 -22.49 -4.85
CA THR A 213 -4.29 -23.42 -5.76
C THR A 213 -5.74 -23.62 -5.31
N ALA A 214 -6.69 -22.97 -5.98
CA ALA A 214 -8.08 -22.89 -5.53
C ALA A 214 -8.18 -22.32 -4.11
N CYS A 215 -7.68 -21.11 -3.86
CA CYS A 215 -7.79 -20.44 -2.56
C CYS A 215 -8.49 -19.09 -2.66
N THR A 216 -9.02 -18.59 -1.55
CA THR A 216 -9.57 -17.23 -1.48
C THR A 216 -8.91 -16.42 -0.38
N ILE A 217 -8.28 -15.31 -0.74
CA ILE A 217 -7.73 -14.33 0.19
C ILE A 217 -8.59 -13.07 0.07
N THR A 218 -9.23 -12.65 1.16
CA THR A 218 -10.09 -11.45 1.17
C THR A 218 -9.26 -10.16 1.22
N GLY A 219 -8.09 -10.19 1.85
CA GLY A 219 -7.18 -9.06 1.88
C GLY A 219 -6.17 -9.06 0.74
N ARG A 220 -5.05 -8.41 1.01
CA ARG A 220 -3.87 -8.28 0.16
C ARG A 220 -2.92 -9.45 0.37
N VAL A 221 -2.09 -9.70 -0.62
CA VAL A 221 -0.95 -10.61 -0.49
C VAL A 221 0.33 -9.81 -0.70
N HIS A 222 1.25 -9.87 0.27
CA HIS A 222 2.56 -9.21 0.18
C HIS A 222 3.66 -10.22 0.49
N ALA A 223 4.46 -10.55 -0.52
CA ALA A 223 5.51 -11.55 -0.42
C ALA A 223 6.88 -11.00 -0.86
N THR A 224 7.96 -11.54 -0.31
CA THR A 224 9.32 -11.19 -0.73
C THR A 224 9.70 -11.89 -2.03
N ASP A 225 9.44 -13.19 -2.16
CA ASP A 225 9.90 -13.96 -3.31
C ASP A 225 8.94 -13.82 -4.50
N TYR A 226 7.97 -14.72 -4.62
CA TYR A 226 7.04 -14.78 -5.74
C TYR A 226 5.64 -15.17 -5.29
N VAL A 227 4.65 -14.97 -6.18
CA VAL A 227 3.28 -15.43 -5.97
C VAL A 227 2.78 -16.18 -7.20
N ARG A 228 2.29 -17.41 -7.02
CA ARG A 228 1.63 -18.17 -8.08
C ARG A 228 0.19 -18.49 -7.70
N MET A 229 -0.71 -18.25 -8.64
CA MET A 229 -2.14 -18.50 -8.51
C MET A 229 -2.61 -19.44 -9.61
N SER A 230 -3.33 -20.49 -9.24
CA SER A 230 -3.91 -21.47 -10.16
C SER A 230 -5.27 -21.97 -9.68
N ASN A 231 -5.99 -22.66 -10.56
CA ASN A 231 -7.25 -23.35 -10.28
C ASN A 231 -8.32 -22.46 -9.62
N GLY A 232 -8.53 -21.25 -10.14
CA GLY A 232 -9.58 -20.35 -9.68
C GLY A 232 -9.29 -19.65 -8.34
N SER A 233 -8.03 -19.51 -7.97
CA SER A 233 -7.65 -18.74 -6.77
C SER A 233 -8.05 -17.27 -6.91
N VAL A 234 -8.48 -16.66 -5.81
CA VAL A 234 -8.94 -15.26 -5.77
C VAL A 234 -8.21 -14.49 -4.69
N ILE A 235 -7.65 -13.34 -5.06
CA ILE A 235 -7.22 -12.28 -4.13
C ILE A 235 -8.16 -11.10 -4.37
N ARG A 236 -8.82 -10.61 -3.31
CA ARG A 236 -9.83 -9.55 -3.45
C ARG A 236 -9.26 -8.13 -3.43
N GLU A 237 -8.04 -7.96 -2.93
CA GLU A 237 -7.34 -6.67 -2.93
C GLU A 237 -6.07 -6.74 -3.79
N ASP A 238 -5.05 -5.95 -3.44
CA ASP A 238 -3.78 -5.86 -4.15
C ASP A 238 -2.85 -7.06 -3.89
N LEU A 239 -2.00 -7.34 -4.88
CA LEU A 239 -0.90 -8.29 -4.80
C LEU A 239 0.43 -7.54 -4.97
N LEU A 240 1.31 -7.67 -3.98
CA LEU A 240 2.62 -7.03 -3.94
C LEU A 240 3.68 -8.11 -3.79
N THR A 241 4.75 -8.02 -4.60
CA THR A 241 5.86 -8.97 -4.49
C THR A 241 7.19 -8.34 -4.90
N VAL A 242 8.24 -8.57 -4.12
CA VAL A 242 9.56 -7.99 -4.38
C VAL A 242 10.31 -8.73 -5.50
N GLY A 243 10.11 -10.04 -5.64
CA GLY A 243 10.89 -10.81 -6.59
C GLY A 243 12.29 -11.13 -6.10
N ASP A 244 12.56 -11.06 -4.80
CA ASP A 244 13.88 -11.45 -4.30
C ASP A 244 14.12 -12.95 -4.54
N GLY A 245 15.37 -13.33 -4.79
CA GLY A 245 15.74 -14.72 -5.11
C GLY A 245 15.22 -15.29 -6.45
N VAL A 246 14.32 -14.62 -7.17
CA VAL A 246 13.81 -15.09 -8.48
C VAL A 246 14.81 -14.76 -9.58
N VAL A 247 15.50 -15.75 -10.16
CA VAL A 247 16.53 -15.53 -11.20
C VAL A 247 15.94 -15.62 -12.62
N GLY A 248 16.43 -14.76 -13.52
CA GLY A 248 16.21 -14.88 -14.97
C GLY A 248 14.81 -14.45 -15.43
N SER A 249 14.28 -15.17 -16.43
CA SER A 249 12.99 -14.89 -17.08
C SER A 249 11.77 -15.48 -16.34
N ASN A 250 11.97 -16.08 -15.18
CA ASN A 250 10.86 -16.63 -14.40
C ASN A 250 9.93 -15.51 -13.92
N PRO A 251 8.61 -15.67 -14.08
CA PRO A 251 7.67 -14.69 -13.58
C PRO A 251 7.64 -14.71 -12.05
N VAL A 252 7.75 -13.51 -11.47
CA VAL A 252 7.57 -13.25 -10.04
C VAL A 252 6.09 -13.37 -9.66
N VAL A 253 5.19 -12.97 -10.57
CA VAL A 253 3.74 -13.18 -10.39
C VAL A 253 3.22 -14.05 -11.51
N THR A 254 2.53 -15.14 -11.15
CA THR A 254 1.79 -15.96 -12.12
C THR A 254 0.31 -16.00 -11.74
N VAL A 255 -0.57 -15.54 -12.62
CA VAL A 255 -2.02 -15.65 -12.49
C VAL A 255 -2.54 -16.59 -13.57
N SER A 256 -3.03 -17.77 -13.20
CA SER A 256 -3.37 -18.83 -14.16
C SER A 256 -4.64 -19.61 -13.77
N GLY A 257 -5.13 -20.47 -14.66
CA GLY A 257 -6.20 -21.42 -14.35
C GLY A 257 -7.51 -20.79 -13.87
N GLY A 258 -7.90 -19.63 -14.42
CA GLY A 258 -9.12 -18.92 -14.02
C GLY A 258 -8.99 -18.08 -12.75
N SER A 259 -7.76 -17.92 -12.23
CA SER A 259 -7.51 -17.15 -11.02
C SER A 259 -7.70 -15.65 -11.22
N GLN A 260 -8.07 -14.94 -10.16
CA GLN A 260 -8.39 -13.51 -10.21
C GLN A 260 -7.67 -12.70 -9.12
N VAL A 261 -7.09 -11.59 -9.52
CA VAL A 261 -6.67 -10.51 -8.60
C VAL A 261 -7.63 -9.35 -8.83
N ARG A 262 -8.43 -8.99 -7.82
CA ARG A 262 -9.43 -7.93 -7.95
C ARG A 262 -8.85 -6.53 -7.71
N GLY A 263 -7.73 -6.42 -7.00
CA GLY A 263 -6.93 -5.21 -6.92
C GLY A 263 -5.86 -5.15 -8.02
N SER A 264 -4.81 -4.38 -7.75
CA SER A 264 -3.65 -4.20 -8.63
C SER A 264 -2.52 -5.18 -8.29
N VAL A 265 -1.68 -5.45 -9.28
CA VAL A 265 -0.47 -6.28 -9.15
C VAL A 265 0.75 -5.37 -9.23
N PHE A 266 1.63 -5.47 -8.25
CA PHE A 266 2.92 -4.80 -8.22
C PHE A 266 4.02 -5.82 -7.99
N ALA A 267 4.95 -5.92 -8.95
CA ALA A 267 5.97 -6.96 -8.96
C ALA A 267 7.36 -6.38 -9.22
N GLY A 268 8.34 -6.77 -8.40
CA GLY A 268 9.76 -6.52 -8.64
C GLY A 268 10.40 -7.49 -9.68
N GLY A 269 9.62 -7.88 -10.69
CA GLY A 269 10.07 -8.67 -11.83
C GLY A 269 8.93 -9.01 -12.78
N SER A 270 9.13 -10.01 -13.64
CA SER A 270 8.17 -10.37 -14.70
C SER A 270 6.82 -10.84 -14.15
N VAL A 271 5.74 -10.53 -14.87
CA VAL A 271 4.35 -10.92 -14.54
C VAL A 271 3.76 -11.73 -15.68
N SER A 272 3.12 -12.85 -15.36
CA SER A 272 2.48 -13.73 -16.34
C SER A 272 1.02 -14.00 -15.98
N VAL A 273 0.11 -13.49 -16.80
CA VAL A 273 -1.34 -13.77 -16.73
C VAL A 273 -1.67 -14.84 -17.76
N LEU A 274 -1.49 -16.11 -17.37
CA LEU A 274 -1.50 -17.27 -18.25
C LEU A 274 -2.91 -17.79 -18.56
N SER A 275 -3.01 -18.45 -19.71
CA SER A 275 -4.26 -18.87 -20.33
C SER A 275 -4.97 -19.93 -19.50
N GLY A 276 -6.12 -19.56 -18.96
CA GLY A 276 -7.24 -20.40 -18.61
C GLY A 276 -8.49 -19.53 -18.79
N PRO A 277 -9.66 -20.08 -19.17
CA PRO A 277 -10.87 -19.26 -19.28
C PRO A 277 -11.09 -18.52 -17.95
N GLY A 278 -10.97 -17.19 -17.98
CA GLY A 278 -11.26 -16.33 -16.83
C GLY A 278 -10.08 -15.87 -15.96
N SER A 279 -8.82 -16.16 -16.31
CA SER A 279 -7.67 -15.56 -15.60
C SER A 279 -7.70 -14.05 -15.74
N ARG A 280 -7.77 -13.31 -14.64
CA ARG A 280 -8.06 -11.86 -14.68
C ARG A 280 -7.32 -11.05 -13.63
N VAL A 281 -6.80 -9.90 -14.02
CA VAL A 281 -6.41 -8.83 -13.09
C VAL A 281 -7.34 -7.65 -13.33
N ILE A 282 -8.10 -7.26 -12.31
CA ILE A 282 -9.09 -6.16 -12.44
C ILE A 282 -8.40 -4.81 -12.27
N GLY A 283 -7.38 -4.71 -11.42
CA GLY A 283 -6.60 -3.49 -11.26
C GLY A 283 -5.51 -3.32 -12.32
N ASN A 284 -4.53 -2.48 -11.98
CA ASN A 284 -3.35 -2.24 -12.80
C ASN A 284 -2.31 -3.35 -12.61
N VAL A 285 -1.41 -3.51 -13.58
CA VAL A 285 -0.20 -4.34 -13.45
C VAL A 285 1.02 -3.44 -13.59
N THR A 286 1.88 -3.43 -12.58
CA THR A 286 3.18 -2.76 -12.62
C THR A 286 4.28 -3.78 -12.39
N ALA A 287 5.16 -3.95 -13.37
CA ALA A 287 6.30 -4.87 -13.31
C ALA A 287 7.61 -4.11 -13.48
N HIS A 288 8.55 -4.32 -12.56
CA HIS A 288 9.83 -3.63 -12.58
C HIS A 288 10.98 -4.53 -12.11
N ARG A 289 12.06 -4.59 -12.87
CA ARG A 289 13.38 -5.04 -12.39
C ARG A 289 14.48 -4.46 -13.26
N ASP A 290 14.34 -4.66 -14.56
CA ASP A 290 15.29 -4.28 -15.60
C ASP A 290 14.59 -4.25 -16.98
N THR A 291 15.35 -4.07 -18.05
CA THR A 291 14.85 -4.10 -19.43
C THR A 291 14.47 -5.50 -19.92
N ALA A 292 14.88 -6.57 -19.22
CA ALA A 292 14.49 -7.95 -19.52
C ALA A 292 13.15 -8.33 -18.86
N THR A 293 12.57 -7.47 -18.04
CA THR A 293 11.26 -7.67 -17.40
C THR A 293 10.17 -7.79 -18.46
N THR A 294 9.30 -8.79 -18.30
CA THR A 294 8.21 -9.08 -19.25
C THR A 294 6.87 -9.08 -18.53
N VAL A 295 5.87 -8.44 -19.12
CA VAL A 295 4.46 -8.66 -18.75
C VAL A 295 3.79 -9.44 -19.86
N SER A 296 3.48 -10.71 -19.61
CA SER A 296 2.78 -11.57 -20.56
C SER A 296 1.30 -11.70 -20.18
N VAL A 297 0.42 -11.42 -21.13
CA VAL A 297 -1.02 -11.66 -20.97
C VAL A 297 -1.41 -12.65 -22.05
N ALA A 298 -1.72 -13.89 -21.69
CA ALA A 298 -2.00 -14.95 -22.65
C ALA A 298 -3.42 -14.85 -23.24
N ALA A 299 -3.65 -15.53 -24.37
CA ALA A 299 -4.98 -15.60 -24.98
C ALA A 299 -6.02 -16.17 -23.99
N GLY A 300 -7.19 -15.53 -23.91
CA GLY A 300 -8.25 -15.88 -22.96
C GLY A 300 -8.11 -15.27 -21.56
N SER A 301 -7.00 -14.57 -21.29
CA SER A 301 -6.79 -13.78 -20.06
C SER A 301 -7.13 -12.30 -20.28
N THR A 302 -7.45 -11.59 -19.19
CA THR A 302 -7.76 -10.16 -19.24
C THR A 302 -7.07 -9.37 -18.13
N VAL A 303 -6.54 -8.20 -18.47
CA VAL A 303 -6.20 -7.14 -17.52
C VAL A 303 -7.14 -5.96 -17.79
N ASP A 304 -7.97 -5.58 -16.81
CA ASP A 304 -8.91 -4.47 -17.00
C ASP A 304 -8.21 -3.11 -16.85
N GLY A 305 -7.21 -3.03 -15.98
CA GLY A 305 -6.44 -1.81 -15.76
C GLY A 305 -5.30 -1.60 -16.77
N ASN A 306 -4.39 -0.71 -16.37
CA ASN A 306 -3.22 -0.33 -17.14
C ASN A 306 -2.06 -1.28 -16.88
N VAL A 307 -1.20 -1.46 -17.88
CA VAL A 307 -0.01 -2.32 -17.78
C VAL A 307 1.24 -1.48 -17.98
N LEU A 308 2.07 -1.43 -16.93
CA LEU A 308 3.37 -0.76 -16.91
C LEU A 308 4.47 -1.82 -16.75
N SER A 309 5.49 -1.75 -17.61
CA SER A 309 6.65 -2.65 -17.56
C SER A 309 7.94 -1.87 -17.77
N SER A 310 8.97 -2.14 -16.97
CA SER A 310 10.33 -1.64 -17.22
C SER A 310 10.99 -2.26 -18.46
N GLY A 311 10.47 -3.39 -18.94
CA GLY A 311 10.91 -4.05 -20.16
C GLY A 311 9.80 -4.12 -21.21
N THR A 312 9.37 -5.32 -21.58
CA THR A 312 8.40 -5.53 -22.66
C THR A 312 7.02 -5.94 -22.16
N ILE A 313 6.01 -5.75 -23.02
CA ILE A 313 4.63 -6.23 -22.82
C ILE A 313 4.28 -7.15 -23.98
N GLN A 314 3.80 -8.35 -23.68
CA GLN A 314 3.41 -9.39 -24.64
C GLN A 314 1.89 -9.63 -24.55
N PRO A 315 1.07 -8.90 -25.32
CA PRO A 315 -0.39 -8.95 -25.23
C PRO A 315 -0.97 -10.03 -26.15
N GLY A 316 -0.91 -11.30 -25.73
CA GLY A 316 -1.68 -12.38 -26.35
C GLY A 316 -3.18 -12.39 -26.00
N GLY A 317 -3.55 -11.75 -24.89
CA GLY A 317 -4.93 -11.57 -24.40
C GLY A 317 -5.41 -10.13 -24.39
N SER A 318 -6.47 -9.84 -23.62
CA SER A 318 -7.06 -8.51 -23.55
C SER A 318 -6.39 -7.66 -22.46
N ILE A 319 -6.02 -6.43 -22.83
CA ILE A 319 -5.64 -5.38 -21.88
C ILE A 319 -6.53 -4.19 -22.23
N LEU A 320 -7.44 -3.82 -21.32
CA LEU A 320 -8.45 -2.78 -21.54
C LEU A 320 -7.89 -1.38 -21.29
N GLY A 321 -6.94 -1.24 -20.36
CA GLY A 321 -6.23 0.01 -20.12
C GLY A 321 -5.05 0.26 -21.07
N THR A 322 -4.25 1.27 -20.73
CA THR A 322 -3.05 1.66 -21.46
C THR A 322 -1.92 0.62 -21.30
N ARG A 323 -1.03 0.58 -22.30
CA ARG A 323 0.15 -0.29 -22.32
C ARG A 323 1.39 0.58 -22.42
N SER A 324 2.19 0.61 -21.36
CA SER A 324 3.43 1.40 -21.27
C SER A 324 4.60 0.46 -21.03
N ALA A 325 5.35 0.18 -22.09
CA ALA A 325 6.57 -0.64 -22.04
C ALA A 325 7.82 0.26 -21.97
N ALA A 326 8.95 -0.33 -21.56
CA ALA A 326 10.23 0.36 -21.38
C ALA A 326 10.14 1.60 -20.48
N VAL A 327 9.29 1.55 -19.45
CA VAL A 327 9.08 2.66 -18.51
C VAL A 327 10.29 2.79 -17.60
N VAL A 328 10.90 3.98 -17.57
CA VAL A 328 12.00 4.33 -16.68
C VAL A 328 11.48 4.87 -15.35
N GLY A 329 12.26 4.72 -14.27
CA GLY A 329 11.91 5.26 -12.94
C GLY A 329 10.88 4.45 -12.15
N LEU A 330 10.44 3.29 -12.64
CA LEU A 330 9.72 2.33 -11.81
C LEU A 330 10.63 1.80 -10.69
N SER A 331 10.04 1.41 -9.56
CA SER A 331 10.74 0.76 -8.45
C SER A 331 9.99 -0.51 -8.04
N ALA A 332 10.74 -1.50 -7.55
CA ALA A 332 10.14 -2.69 -6.97
C ALA A 332 9.35 -2.32 -5.70
N PRO A 333 8.30 -3.07 -5.34
CA PRO A 333 7.67 -2.95 -4.04
C PRO A 333 8.70 -3.16 -2.92
N PRO A 334 8.57 -2.47 -1.77
CA PRO A 334 9.42 -2.74 -0.62
C PRO A 334 9.15 -4.15 -0.06
N PRO A 335 10.14 -4.79 0.60
CA PRO A 335 9.91 -6.05 1.29
C PRO A 335 8.89 -5.88 2.43
N PRO A 336 7.97 -6.85 2.61
CA PRO A 336 7.07 -6.86 3.74
C PRO A 336 7.85 -6.88 5.05
N GLN A 337 7.40 -6.10 6.03
CA GLN A 337 7.97 -6.17 7.37
C GLN A 337 7.05 -7.02 8.26
N VAL A 338 7.63 -8.03 8.91
CA VAL A 338 6.97 -8.85 9.93
C VAL A 338 7.81 -8.71 11.20
N PRO A 339 7.21 -8.48 12.39
CA PRO A 339 7.98 -8.36 13.62
C PRO A 339 8.87 -9.57 13.86
N ASP A 340 9.97 -9.36 14.54
CA ASP A 340 10.80 -10.43 15.07
C ASP A 340 10.06 -11.12 16.20
N TRP A 341 10.59 -12.29 16.58
CA TRP A 341 10.01 -13.10 17.62
C TRP A 341 10.03 -12.36 18.97
N THR A 342 8.90 -12.41 19.68
CA THR A 342 8.77 -11.86 21.03
C THR A 342 8.93 -12.99 22.05
N ASP A 343 9.95 -12.89 22.89
CA ASP A 343 10.20 -13.85 23.97
C ASP A 343 9.20 -13.63 25.11
N ILE A 344 8.47 -14.68 25.49
CA ILE A 344 7.60 -14.69 26.68
C ILE A 344 8.21 -15.63 27.72
N PRO A 345 9.04 -15.11 28.64
CA PRO A 345 9.70 -15.94 29.65
C PRO A 345 8.76 -16.27 30.81
N TRP A 346 9.04 -17.38 31.46
CA TRP A 346 8.42 -17.77 32.73
C TRP A 346 9.45 -18.50 33.59
N ALA A 347 10.03 -17.77 34.53
CA ALA A 347 11.03 -18.28 35.48
C ALA A 347 10.65 -17.87 36.92
N VAL A 348 9.48 -18.31 37.37
CA VAL A 348 8.90 -17.93 38.67
C VAL A 348 9.04 -19.07 39.68
N SER A 349 9.90 -18.91 40.69
CA SER A 349 10.01 -19.87 41.80
C SER A 349 9.61 -19.28 43.16
N THR A 350 9.47 -17.96 43.26
CA THR A 350 9.11 -17.24 44.50
C THR A 350 7.94 -16.28 44.29
N THR A 351 7.28 -15.87 45.37
CA THR A 351 6.20 -14.87 45.33
C THR A 351 6.69 -13.52 44.80
N ALA A 352 7.87 -13.06 45.22
CA ALA A 352 8.43 -11.79 44.76
C ALA A 352 8.68 -11.78 43.23
N GLN A 353 9.15 -12.91 42.67
CA GLN A 353 9.29 -13.04 41.22
C GLN A 353 7.93 -13.02 40.50
N PHE A 354 6.91 -13.66 41.09
CA PHE A 354 5.55 -13.64 40.52
C PHE A 354 4.99 -12.22 40.49
N GLU A 355 5.10 -11.48 41.60
CA GLU A 355 4.62 -10.09 41.72
C GLU A 355 5.34 -9.13 40.75
N ALA A 356 6.56 -9.46 40.34
CA ALA A 356 7.32 -8.72 39.35
C ALA A 356 6.93 -9.01 37.89
N THR A 357 6.12 -10.04 37.62
CA THR A 357 5.70 -10.37 36.24
C THR A 357 4.73 -9.35 35.68
N SER A 358 4.74 -9.15 34.36
CA SER A 358 3.72 -8.34 33.67
C SER A 358 2.30 -8.86 33.96
N TRP A 359 2.12 -10.18 34.02
CA TRP A 359 0.83 -10.81 34.34
C TRP A 359 0.26 -10.37 35.68
N PHE A 360 1.07 -10.35 36.74
CA PHE A 360 0.63 -9.87 38.05
C PHE A 360 0.25 -8.39 38.00
N GLN A 361 1.07 -7.56 37.34
CA GLN A 361 0.80 -6.12 37.16
C GLN A 361 -0.47 -5.87 36.33
N GLN A 362 -0.89 -6.84 35.51
CA GLN A 362 -2.12 -6.81 34.70
C GLN A 362 -3.32 -7.48 35.40
N GLY A 363 -3.20 -7.80 36.69
CA GLY A 363 -4.31 -8.27 37.54
C GLY A 363 -4.38 -9.78 37.75
N PHE A 364 -3.49 -10.57 37.16
CA PHE A 364 -3.36 -12.01 37.45
C PHE A 364 -2.66 -12.21 38.80
N THR A 365 -3.39 -11.96 39.88
CA THR A 365 -2.86 -11.93 41.26
C THR A 365 -2.90 -13.28 41.97
N ASN A 366 -3.63 -14.27 41.41
CA ASN A 366 -3.69 -15.62 41.94
C ASN A 366 -2.74 -16.55 41.16
N ARG A 367 -1.87 -17.29 41.85
CA ARG A 367 -0.98 -18.31 41.24
C ARG A 367 -1.26 -19.68 41.84
N VAL A 368 -1.53 -20.65 40.97
CA VAL A 368 -1.75 -22.05 41.33
C VAL A 368 -0.70 -22.90 40.65
N VAL A 369 0.03 -23.72 41.42
CA VAL A 369 1.11 -24.56 40.89
C VAL A 369 0.60 -25.97 40.67
N TRP A 370 0.84 -26.50 39.46
CA TRP A 370 0.64 -27.90 39.11
C TRP A 370 1.98 -28.61 38.94
N SER A 371 2.11 -29.80 39.51
CA SER A 371 3.32 -30.61 39.43
C SER A 371 2.99 -32.11 39.35
N GLY A 372 3.99 -32.90 38.95
CA GLY A 372 3.82 -34.35 38.76
C GLY A 372 3.19 -34.68 37.41
N SER A 373 2.38 -35.75 37.34
CA SER A 373 1.61 -36.05 36.12
C SER A 373 0.45 -35.07 35.98
N CYS A 374 0.30 -34.52 34.77
CA CYS A 374 -0.74 -33.58 34.39
C CYS A 374 -1.55 -34.10 33.21
N ASP A 375 -1.93 -35.37 33.31
CA ASP A 375 -2.85 -36.05 32.40
C ASP A 375 -4.29 -35.89 32.95
N PHE A 376 -5.02 -34.93 32.41
CA PHE A 376 -6.37 -34.59 32.83
C PHE A 376 -7.40 -35.42 32.08
N GLY A 377 -8.01 -36.36 32.80
CA GLY A 377 -9.11 -37.17 32.31
C GLY A 377 -10.44 -36.86 33.01
N ASN A 378 -11.21 -37.90 33.28
CA ASN A 378 -12.54 -37.77 33.86
C ASN A 378 -12.48 -37.25 35.32
N HIS A 379 -12.96 -36.02 35.55
CA HIS A 379 -13.11 -35.39 36.88
C HIS A 379 -11.80 -35.23 37.69
N ASP A 380 -10.68 -34.90 37.05
CA ASP A 380 -9.47 -34.51 37.81
C ASP A 380 -9.77 -33.26 38.69
N PRO A 381 -9.52 -33.30 40.01
CA PRO A 381 -9.85 -32.20 40.91
C PRO A 381 -9.21 -30.85 40.52
N ARG A 382 -8.01 -30.86 39.96
CA ARG A 382 -7.31 -29.64 39.51
C ARG A 382 -8.02 -29.02 38.30
N TRP A 383 -8.53 -29.87 37.40
CA TRP A 383 -9.31 -29.42 36.25
C TRP A 383 -10.66 -28.84 36.67
N VAL A 384 -11.37 -29.52 37.57
CA VAL A 384 -12.67 -29.05 38.12
C VAL A 384 -12.51 -27.70 38.84
N ALA A 385 -11.40 -27.50 39.56
CA ALA A 385 -11.13 -26.27 40.31
C ALA A 385 -11.07 -25.02 39.42
N LEU A 386 -10.77 -25.14 38.12
CA LEU A 386 -10.74 -24.01 37.19
C LEU A 386 -12.07 -23.22 37.16
N GLN A 387 -13.21 -23.89 37.37
CA GLN A 387 -14.53 -23.25 37.39
C GLN A 387 -14.79 -22.41 38.65
N THR A 388 -13.95 -22.55 39.68
CA THR A 388 -14.15 -21.92 40.99
C THR A 388 -13.40 -20.61 41.16
N TYR A 389 -12.42 -20.34 40.29
CA TYR A 389 -11.63 -19.11 40.37
C TYR A 389 -12.44 -17.90 39.92
N THR A 390 -12.46 -16.86 40.77
CA THR A 390 -13.20 -15.61 40.56
C THR A 390 -12.29 -14.42 40.24
N THR A 391 -10.98 -14.58 40.39
CA THR A 391 -9.96 -13.57 40.08
C THR A 391 -9.03 -14.07 38.98
N PRO A 392 -8.48 -13.18 38.11
CA PRO A 392 -7.57 -13.62 37.06
C PRO A 392 -6.42 -14.46 37.64
N THR A 393 -6.24 -15.65 37.08
CA THR A 393 -5.43 -16.71 37.70
C THR A 393 -4.37 -17.22 36.75
N VAL A 394 -3.15 -17.36 37.26
CA VAL A 394 -2.04 -18.08 36.63
C VAL A 394 -2.00 -19.52 37.10
N ILE A 395 -2.07 -20.46 36.17
CA ILE A 395 -1.76 -21.85 36.38
C ILE A 395 -0.33 -22.10 35.94
N ASP A 396 0.55 -22.26 36.92
CA ASP A 396 1.94 -22.62 36.70
C ASP A 396 2.08 -24.14 36.67
N ALA A 397 2.01 -24.70 35.47
CA ALA A 397 2.14 -26.12 35.15
C ALA A 397 3.53 -26.46 34.58
N THR A 398 4.56 -25.64 34.86
CA THR A 398 5.95 -25.94 34.46
C THR A 398 6.55 -27.11 35.25
N GLY A 399 5.97 -27.43 36.42
CA GLY A 399 6.31 -28.61 37.21
C GLY A 399 5.68 -29.92 36.71
N CYS A 400 4.86 -29.88 35.65
CA CYS A 400 4.24 -31.05 35.05
C CYS A 400 5.25 -31.87 34.23
N VAL A 401 5.43 -33.14 34.60
CA VAL A 401 6.31 -34.07 33.88
C VAL A 401 5.67 -34.40 32.54
N GLY A 402 6.32 -34.04 31.44
CA GLY A 402 5.82 -34.27 30.08
C GLY A 402 4.79 -33.24 29.58
N GLY A 403 4.55 -32.17 30.34
CA GLY A 403 3.61 -31.10 29.99
C GLY A 403 2.16 -31.36 30.45
N VAL A 404 1.24 -30.56 29.93
CA VAL A 404 -0.19 -30.68 30.22
C VAL A 404 -0.88 -31.45 29.10
N VAL A 405 -1.55 -32.55 29.46
CA VAL A 405 -2.31 -33.37 28.52
C VAL A 405 -3.76 -33.41 28.97
N THR A 406 -4.70 -33.11 28.08
CA THR A 406 -6.12 -33.38 28.32
C THR A 406 -6.55 -34.56 27.48
N LEU A 407 -7.18 -35.55 28.10
CA LEU A 407 -7.61 -36.80 27.47
C LEU A 407 -9.01 -36.66 26.84
N ASN A 408 -9.36 -37.54 25.91
CA ASN A 408 -10.67 -37.55 25.24
C ASN A 408 -11.89 -37.73 26.17
N ASN A 409 -11.68 -38.21 27.39
CA ASN A 409 -12.71 -38.36 28.43
C ASN A 409 -12.75 -37.18 29.42
N LEU A 410 -12.09 -36.06 29.10
CA LEU A 410 -12.04 -34.88 29.94
C LEU A 410 -13.44 -34.39 30.32
N LYS A 411 -13.68 -34.27 31.62
CA LYS A 411 -14.90 -33.72 32.22
C LYS A 411 -14.60 -33.01 33.55
N PRO A 412 -15.41 -32.02 33.94
CA PRO A 412 -16.51 -31.40 33.18
C PRO A 412 -15.99 -30.43 32.10
N ASP A 413 -16.90 -29.97 31.22
CA ASP A 413 -16.64 -28.81 30.37
C ASP A 413 -16.55 -27.57 31.27
N ILE A 414 -15.59 -26.67 31.05
CA ILE A 414 -15.25 -25.62 32.03
C ILE A 414 -16.01 -24.32 31.77
N GLY A 415 -16.80 -23.89 32.75
CA GLY A 415 -17.40 -22.56 32.81
C GLY A 415 -16.49 -21.58 33.57
N LEU A 416 -15.79 -20.71 32.86
CA LEU A 416 -14.86 -19.73 33.42
C LEU A 416 -15.60 -18.54 34.05
N GLN A 417 -15.29 -18.24 35.29
CA GLN A 417 -15.78 -17.00 35.94
C GLN A 417 -14.79 -15.83 35.77
N THR A 418 -13.57 -16.11 35.32
CA THR A 418 -12.47 -15.15 35.17
C THR A 418 -11.50 -15.61 34.08
N ASP A 419 -10.55 -14.77 33.71
CA ASP A 419 -9.50 -15.08 32.74
C ASP A 419 -8.41 -15.97 33.38
N ILE A 420 -7.85 -16.89 32.60
CA ILE A 420 -6.84 -17.85 33.08
C ILE A 420 -5.69 -17.95 32.08
N VAL A 421 -4.46 -17.92 32.59
CA VAL A 421 -3.24 -18.23 31.83
C VAL A 421 -2.60 -19.50 32.35
N PHE A 422 -2.15 -20.36 31.43
CA PHE A 422 -1.41 -21.58 31.70
C PHE A 422 0.02 -21.42 31.19
N PHE A 423 0.99 -21.67 32.06
CA PHE A 423 2.39 -21.87 31.68
C PHE A 423 2.74 -23.34 31.82
N SER A 424 3.19 -23.98 30.75
CA SER A 424 3.70 -25.36 30.80
C SER A 424 4.78 -25.59 29.78
N ASN A 425 5.51 -26.69 29.91
CA ASN A 425 6.58 -27.06 28.98
C ASN A 425 6.04 -27.51 27.63
N SER A 426 4.83 -28.09 27.59
CA SER A 426 4.14 -28.49 26.37
C SER A 426 2.65 -28.65 26.65
N PHE A 427 1.84 -28.65 25.59
CA PHE A 427 0.41 -28.91 25.70
C PHE A 427 -0.04 -29.92 24.65
N ARG A 428 -0.85 -30.89 25.07
CA ARG A 428 -1.57 -31.77 24.16
C ARG A 428 -3.03 -31.82 24.53
N PHE A 429 -3.87 -31.32 23.64
CA PHE A 429 -5.31 -31.29 23.87
C PHE A 429 -6.04 -32.31 23.00
N ASP A 430 -6.34 -33.49 23.58
CA ASP A 430 -7.27 -34.43 22.97
C ASP A 430 -8.72 -33.94 23.07
N LYS A 431 -9.05 -33.19 24.13
CA LYS A 431 -10.36 -32.56 24.37
C LYS A 431 -10.24 -31.29 25.19
N LEU A 432 -10.86 -30.20 24.77
CA LEU A 432 -10.84 -28.92 25.47
C LEU A 432 -12.16 -28.19 25.25
N TYR A 433 -12.93 -27.96 26.31
CA TYR A 433 -14.20 -27.22 26.19
C TYR A 433 -14.25 -26.14 27.25
N PHE A 434 -14.24 -24.88 26.80
CA PHE A 434 -14.39 -23.72 27.66
C PHE A 434 -15.55 -22.84 27.21
N ALA A 435 -16.28 -22.34 28.20
CA ALA A 435 -17.31 -21.33 28.05
C ALA A 435 -17.15 -20.31 29.17
N SER A 436 -17.74 -19.12 29.01
CA SER A 436 -17.91 -18.24 30.17
C SER A 436 -19.04 -18.79 31.03
N ALA A 437 -18.86 -18.79 32.35
CA ALA A 437 -19.93 -19.11 33.29
C ALA A 437 -21.07 -18.07 33.24
N ASN A 438 -20.76 -16.85 32.79
CA ASN A 438 -21.74 -15.83 32.46
C ASN A 438 -21.79 -15.63 30.94
N PRO A 439 -22.89 -15.98 30.25
CA PRO A 439 -22.96 -15.94 28.79
C PRO A 439 -22.83 -14.53 28.19
N THR A 440 -22.96 -13.46 28.99
CA THR A 440 -22.77 -12.08 28.52
C THR A 440 -21.38 -11.52 28.80
N ALA A 441 -20.52 -12.26 29.50
CA ALA A 441 -19.17 -11.84 29.82
C ALA A 441 -18.18 -12.63 28.96
N ASN A 442 -17.33 -11.92 28.22
CA ASN A 442 -16.24 -12.55 27.47
C ASN A 442 -15.09 -12.90 28.41
N ARG A 443 -14.43 -14.03 28.16
CA ARG A 443 -13.28 -14.52 28.92
C ARG A 443 -12.09 -14.81 28.02
N LYS A 444 -10.90 -14.61 28.54
CA LYS A 444 -9.64 -14.88 27.85
C LYS A 444 -8.93 -16.07 28.48
N LEU A 445 -8.36 -16.89 27.60
CA LEU A 445 -7.50 -18.00 27.95
C LEU A 445 -6.15 -17.82 27.28
N TYR A 446 -5.10 -18.21 27.97
CA TYR A 446 -3.74 -18.15 27.44
C TYR A 446 -3.06 -19.49 27.71
N PHE A 447 -2.51 -20.11 26.68
CA PHE A 447 -1.68 -21.31 26.80
C PHE A 447 -0.29 -20.98 26.28
N ILE A 448 0.67 -20.91 27.19
CA ILE A 448 2.00 -20.37 26.93
C ILE A 448 3.02 -21.46 27.26
N VAL A 449 3.76 -21.87 26.24
CA VAL A 449 5.05 -22.55 26.42
C VAL A 449 6.12 -21.48 26.50
N PRO A 450 6.78 -21.27 27.66
CA PRO A 450 7.71 -20.16 27.82
C PRO A 450 8.89 -20.23 26.87
N ASP A 451 9.29 -19.09 26.32
CA ASP A 451 10.63 -18.91 25.75
C ASP A 451 11.50 -18.19 26.77
N ASN A 452 12.37 -18.96 27.43
CA ASN A 452 13.24 -18.46 28.48
C ASN A 452 14.59 -17.95 27.95
N THR A 453 14.81 -17.96 26.63
CA THR A 453 16.04 -17.49 26.01
C THR A 453 15.82 -16.10 25.43
N PRO A 454 16.34 -15.03 26.04
CA PRO A 454 16.11 -13.67 25.54
C PRO A 454 17.00 -13.38 24.32
N ASN A 455 16.58 -13.83 23.14
CA ASN A 455 17.34 -13.69 21.89
C ASN A 455 16.48 -13.24 20.70
N SER A 456 15.19 -12.97 20.90
CA SER A 456 14.25 -12.56 19.85
C SER A 456 14.19 -13.58 18.70
N LEU A 457 14.34 -14.86 19.02
CA LEU A 457 14.20 -16.00 18.11
C LEU A 457 13.41 -17.10 18.82
N PRO A 458 12.53 -17.84 18.11
CA PRO A 458 11.82 -18.95 18.73
C PRO A 458 12.80 -20.02 19.18
N THR A 459 13.08 -20.08 20.48
CA THR A 459 14.08 -20.98 21.05
C THR A 459 13.43 -22.18 21.72
N CYS A 460 13.27 -23.26 20.96
CA CYS A 460 12.76 -24.53 21.46
C CYS A 460 13.84 -25.30 22.25
N SER A 461 14.17 -24.84 23.45
CA SER A 461 15.17 -25.46 24.34
C SER A 461 14.73 -25.42 25.81
N GLY A 462 15.51 -26.00 26.73
CA GLY A 462 15.23 -25.91 28.17
C GLY A 462 13.97 -26.65 28.64
N GLY A 463 13.48 -27.62 27.86
CA GLY A 463 12.25 -28.36 28.16
C GLY A 463 11.01 -27.81 27.46
N ALA A 464 11.10 -26.67 26.77
CA ALA A 464 10.03 -26.19 25.91
C ALA A 464 9.70 -27.22 24.82
N GLY A 465 8.41 -27.36 24.52
CA GLY A 465 7.88 -28.32 23.58
C GLY A 465 6.60 -27.83 22.89
N ASP A 466 6.01 -28.75 22.14
CA ASP A 466 4.95 -28.40 21.19
C ASP A 466 3.59 -28.18 21.87
N ILE A 467 2.70 -27.52 21.12
CA ILE A 467 1.28 -27.43 21.41
C ILE A 467 0.50 -28.17 20.32
N TYR A 468 -0.23 -29.20 20.71
CA TYR A 468 -1.08 -29.98 19.82
C TYR A 468 -2.56 -29.72 20.13
N LEU A 469 -3.26 -29.06 19.20
CA LEU A 469 -4.71 -28.90 19.21
C LEU A 469 -5.33 -29.99 18.33
N THR A 470 -5.81 -31.07 18.94
CA THR A 470 -6.38 -32.20 18.19
C THR A 470 -7.92 -32.09 18.09
N ASN A 471 -8.62 -33.22 18.07
CA ASN A 471 -9.94 -33.39 17.48
C ASN A 471 -11.12 -32.84 18.33
N GLU A 472 -10.95 -32.56 19.64
CA GLU A 472 -12.05 -32.07 20.53
C GLU A 472 -11.78 -30.78 21.38
N ALA A 473 -10.95 -29.81 20.93
CA ALA A 473 -10.78 -28.47 21.53
C ALA A 473 -11.69 -27.28 21.03
N ASP A 474 -12.96 -27.16 21.48
CA ASP A 474 -13.90 -26.08 21.04
C ASP A 474 -13.99 -24.93 22.06
N PHE A 475 -13.98 -23.69 21.57
CA PHE A 475 -14.21 -22.50 22.38
C PHE A 475 -15.54 -21.88 22.00
N ARG A 476 -16.46 -21.78 22.97
CA ARG A 476 -17.71 -21.04 22.73
C ARG A 476 -17.40 -19.58 22.43
N SER A 477 -18.32 -18.90 21.74
CA SER A 477 -18.19 -17.50 21.32
C SER A 477 -17.86 -16.51 22.46
N THR A 478 -18.14 -16.88 23.71
CA THR A 478 -17.82 -16.10 24.92
C THR A 478 -16.38 -16.24 25.40
N VAL A 479 -15.57 -17.12 24.80
CA VAL A 479 -14.17 -17.35 25.18
C VAL A 479 -13.28 -17.16 23.96
N SER A 480 -12.12 -16.54 24.15
CA SER A 480 -11.03 -16.56 23.17
C SER A 480 -9.73 -17.02 23.81
N ALA A 481 -8.91 -17.72 23.02
CA ALA A 481 -7.66 -18.29 23.48
C ALA A 481 -6.47 -17.72 22.70
N PHE A 482 -5.38 -17.44 23.41
CA PHE A 482 -4.07 -17.12 22.83
C PHE A 482 -3.14 -18.31 23.06
N ILE A 483 -2.57 -18.81 21.97
CA ILE A 483 -1.61 -19.92 22.00
C ILE A 483 -0.23 -19.38 21.66
N TYR A 484 0.73 -19.64 22.54
CA TYR A 484 2.13 -19.27 22.34
C TYR A 484 3.05 -20.46 22.56
N SER A 485 3.93 -20.73 21.59
CA SER A 485 5.06 -21.64 21.80
C SER A 485 6.24 -21.28 20.89
N PRO A 486 7.48 -21.24 21.40
CA PRO A 486 8.69 -21.15 20.56
C PRO A 486 8.96 -22.44 19.77
N CYS A 487 8.23 -23.52 20.05
CA CYS A 487 8.30 -24.78 19.32
C CYS A 487 7.16 -24.84 18.28
N ARG A 488 6.65 -26.04 17.99
CA ARG A 488 5.57 -26.24 17.01
C ARG A 488 4.20 -26.07 17.65
N VAL A 489 3.33 -25.29 17.01
CA VAL A 489 1.89 -25.25 17.25
C VAL A 489 1.21 -25.95 16.09
N ARG A 490 0.58 -27.09 16.36
CA ARG A 490 -0.14 -27.89 15.37
C ARG A 490 -1.63 -27.87 15.66
N SER A 491 -2.43 -27.54 14.65
CA SER A 491 -3.88 -27.45 14.75
C SER A 491 -4.58 -28.32 13.70
N ASP A 492 -5.33 -29.33 14.14
CA ASP A 492 -6.17 -30.23 13.30
C ASP A 492 -7.67 -29.97 13.55
N ARG A 493 -8.01 -28.71 13.82
CA ARG A 493 -9.20 -28.34 14.60
C ARG A 493 -10.18 -27.48 13.84
N ASN A 494 -11.47 -27.73 14.02
CA ASN A 494 -12.54 -26.77 13.71
C ASN A 494 -12.98 -26.00 14.96
N GLY A 495 -13.15 -24.68 14.85
CA GLY A 495 -13.71 -23.85 15.92
C GLY A 495 -12.69 -23.34 16.94
N PHE A 496 -11.40 -23.32 16.59
CA PHE A 496 -10.45 -22.55 17.40
C PHE A 496 -10.83 -21.06 17.32
N ARG A 497 -10.92 -20.39 18.47
CA ARG A 497 -11.31 -18.98 18.53
C ARG A 497 -10.25 -18.18 19.31
N GLY A 498 -9.59 -17.25 18.64
CA GLY A 498 -8.56 -16.40 19.26
C GLY A 498 -7.37 -16.14 18.34
N GLN A 499 -6.16 -16.40 18.84
CA GLN A 499 -4.88 -16.05 18.22
C GLN A 499 -3.83 -17.14 18.39
N LEU A 500 -2.98 -17.33 17.38
CA LEU A 500 -1.85 -18.26 17.41
C LEU A 500 -0.53 -17.49 17.18
N TYR A 501 0.45 -17.75 18.04
CA TYR A 501 1.80 -17.19 17.93
C TYR A 501 2.82 -18.33 18.11
N GLY A 502 3.41 -18.82 17.02
CA GLY A 502 4.18 -20.05 17.02
C GLY A 502 5.54 -19.93 16.34
N GLY A 503 6.56 -20.59 16.90
CA GLY A 503 7.87 -20.72 16.26
C GLY A 503 7.76 -21.53 14.96
N THR A 504 6.99 -22.61 15.00
CA THR A 504 6.48 -23.28 13.80
C THR A 504 4.96 -23.42 13.89
N ILE A 505 4.23 -23.04 12.85
CA ILE A 505 2.79 -23.30 12.77
C ILE A 505 2.50 -24.32 11.67
N ASP A 506 1.70 -25.32 12.02
CA ASP A 506 1.23 -26.38 11.13
C ASP A 506 -0.29 -26.53 11.26
N PHE A 507 -0.98 -26.51 10.12
CA PHE A 507 -2.42 -26.74 10.04
C PHE A 507 -2.68 -28.03 9.28
N ASP A 508 -3.28 -29.00 9.96
CA ASP A 508 -3.73 -30.22 9.31
C ASP A 508 -4.98 -29.96 8.45
N GLN A 509 -5.43 -31.02 7.77
CA GLN A 509 -6.50 -30.91 6.79
C GLN A 509 -7.80 -30.43 7.44
N GLN A 510 -8.33 -29.32 6.93
CA GLN A 510 -9.62 -28.71 7.29
C GLN A 510 -9.62 -27.86 8.55
N ALA A 511 -8.48 -27.49 9.13
CA ALA A 511 -8.49 -26.61 10.30
C ALA A 511 -9.27 -25.30 10.07
N GLN A 512 -10.09 -24.89 11.03
CA GLN A 512 -10.88 -23.66 11.01
C GLN A 512 -10.65 -22.84 12.26
N MET A 513 -10.38 -21.56 12.06
CA MET A 513 -10.07 -20.60 13.09
C MET A 513 -10.92 -19.34 12.93
N THR A 514 -11.46 -18.85 14.03
CA THR A 514 -12.10 -17.54 14.12
C THR A 514 -11.21 -16.59 14.90
N TYR A 515 -10.70 -15.57 14.22
CA TYR A 515 -9.87 -14.54 14.80
C TYR A 515 -10.62 -13.70 15.81
N VAL A 516 -10.01 -13.53 16.99
CA VAL A 516 -10.44 -12.60 18.03
C VAL A 516 -9.18 -12.05 18.69
N PRO A 517 -9.02 -10.72 18.77
CA PRO A 517 -7.87 -10.11 19.41
C PRO A 517 -7.73 -10.58 20.86
N THR A 518 -6.69 -11.37 21.12
CA THR A 518 -6.45 -12.03 22.42
C THR A 518 -5.01 -11.87 22.85
N SER A 519 -4.36 -10.77 22.44
CA SER A 519 -2.97 -10.51 22.77
C SER A 519 -2.72 -10.59 24.29
N PRO A 520 -1.59 -11.18 24.72
CA PRO A 520 -1.25 -11.30 26.13
C PRO A 520 -1.05 -9.90 26.74
N PRO A 521 -1.59 -9.64 27.93
CA PRO A 521 -1.57 -8.32 28.52
C PRO A 521 -0.15 -7.93 28.94
N GLY A 522 0.23 -6.69 28.64
CA GLY A 522 1.55 -6.14 28.99
C GLY A 522 2.73 -6.72 28.20
N ILE A 523 2.46 -7.46 27.11
CA ILE A 523 3.47 -7.99 26.20
C ILE A 523 3.25 -7.33 24.84
N ASP A 524 4.32 -6.73 24.30
CA ASP A 524 4.30 -6.07 22.99
C ASP A 524 4.81 -7.04 21.92
N LEU A 525 3.88 -7.57 21.11
CA LEU A 525 4.20 -8.48 20.00
C LEU A 525 4.73 -7.74 18.75
N SER A 526 4.89 -6.42 18.80
CA SER A 526 5.35 -5.58 17.69
C SER A 526 6.72 -4.94 17.90
N ALA A 527 7.38 -5.22 19.03
CA ALA A 527 8.50 -4.46 19.57
C ALA A 527 9.72 -4.29 18.63
N SER A 528 9.81 -5.02 17.51
CA SER A 528 10.93 -4.95 16.58
C SER A 528 10.69 -4.17 15.28
N LEU A 529 9.45 -3.73 14.99
CA LEU A 529 9.16 -3.04 13.73
C LEU A 529 9.23 -1.51 13.85
N PRO A 530 10.09 -0.81 13.08
CA PRO A 530 9.71 0.49 12.56
C PRO A 530 8.50 0.34 11.60
N PRO A 531 7.70 1.40 11.35
CA PRO A 531 6.38 1.26 10.75
C PRO A 531 6.39 0.56 9.35
N ASN A 532 5.40 -0.31 9.07
CA ASN A 532 5.21 -1.05 7.80
C ASN A 532 4.78 -0.10 6.66
N LEU A 533 4.65 -0.46 5.35
CA LEU A 533 4.29 0.46 4.20
C LEU A 533 2.99 0.07 3.43
N VAL A 534 1.98 0.96 3.32
CA VAL A 534 0.72 0.85 2.50
C VAL A 534 0.92 1.64 1.20
N LEU A 535 0.21 1.32 0.11
CA LEU A 535 -0.03 2.31 -0.95
C LEU A 535 -0.74 3.55 -0.34
N ASN A 536 -0.05 4.68 -0.24
CA ASN A 536 -0.54 5.84 0.53
C ASN A 536 -0.49 7.12 -0.31
N ASP A 537 0.17 7.11 -1.48
CA ASP A 537 0.09 8.20 -2.45
C ASP A 537 0.64 7.75 -3.82
N ALA A 538 0.77 8.68 -4.76
CA ALA A 538 1.52 8.48 -6.00
C ALA A 538 2.38 9.72 -6.27
N PHE A 539 3.61 9.52 -6.74
CA PHE A 539 4.51 10.60 -7.12
C PHE A 539 4.41 10.90 -8.62
N LEU A 540 4.67 12.16 -8.95
CA LEU A 540 4.84 12.61 -10.31
C LEU A 540 6.10 11.94 -10.89
N GLY A 541 5.91 11.03 -11.84
CA GLY A 541 6.97 10.39 -12.62
C GLY A 541 7.57 11.34 -13.66
N GLU A 542 8.23 10.78 -14.68
CA GLU A 542 8.83 11.61 -15.72
C GLU A 542 7.78 12.44 -16.48
N ARG A 543 8.22 13.63 -16.92
CA ARG A 543 7.43 14.50 -17.79
C ARG A 543 7.42 13.91 -19.19
N LEU A 544 6.33 13.23 -19.54
CA LEU A 544 6.12 12.57 -20.83
C LEU A 544 6.03 13.58 -21.98
N SER A 545 5.46 14.77 -21.72
CA SER A 545 5.43 15.84 -22.71
C SER A 545 5.33 17.22 -22.07
N ILE A 546 5.86 18.22 -22.75
CA ILE A 546 5.57 19.63 -22.52
C ILE A 546 5.36 20.31 -23.86
N ARG A 547 4.25 21.04 -24.02
CA ARG A 547 3.93 21.75 -25.25
C ARG A 547 3.15 23.02 -24.97
N GLU A 548 3.32 23.99 -25.86
CA GLU A 548 2.43 25.14 -25.93
C GLU A 548 1.16 24.72 -26.68
N VAL A 549 0.00 25.04 -26.15
CA VAL A 549 -1.30 24.74 -26.76
C VAL A 549 -1.99 26.06 -27.13
N SER A 550 -2.60 26.10 -28.31
CA SER A 550 -3.45 27.24 -28.68
C SER A 550 -4.55 27.37 -27.64
N SER A 551 -4.75 28.56 -27.08
CA SER A 551 -5.91 28.84 -26.24
C SER A 551 -7.15 28.46 -27.04
N GLY A 552 -7.81 27.36 -26.65
CA GLY A 552 -9.11 27.01 -27.20
C GLY A 552 -10.05 28.18 -26.92
N GLY A 553 -10.63 28.73 -27.99
CA GLY A 553 -11.73 29.67 -27.90
C GLY A 553 -12.98 29.03 -27.32
#